data_AF-A0A0B6YGA0-F1
#
_entry.id   AF-A0A0B6YGA0-F1
#
_cell.length_a   1.000
_cell.length_b   1.000
_cell.length_c   1.000
_cell.angle_alpha   90.00
_cell.angle_beta   90.00
_cell.angle_gamma   90.00
#
_symmetry.space_group_name_H-M   'P 1'
#
loop_
_entity.id
_entity.type
_entity.pdbx_description
1 polymer ?
#
loop_
_entity_poly.entity_id
_entity_poly.type
_entity_poly.pdbx_seq_one_letter_code
_entity_poly.pdbx_strand_id
1 'polypeptide(L)'
;EVHDKQIKEEHLQLAAVIKGVHKHLRQEFRTNSQDFEQVWQKHTQNQPNLQLYADAMYRLATEHWSVNPQTRIDWCRQVAIEYFHQNGLQASLQKDAKR
;
A
#
# COMPACT_ATOMS: atom_id res chain seq x y z
N GLU A 1 -3.52 22.78 -14.64
CA GLU A 1 -3.35 21.80 -15.73
C GLU A 1 -1.95 21.16 -15.80
N VAL A 2 -0.86 21.91 -16.02
CA VAL A 2 0.50 21.33 -16.08
C VAL A 2 0.96 20.75 -14.73
N HIS A 3 0.66 21.45 -13.63
CA HIS A 3 1.04 21.04 -12.27
C HIS A 3 0.35 19.73 -11.84
N ASP A 4 -0.96 19.59 -12.07
CA ASP A 4 -1.69 18.34 -11.74
C ASP A 4 -1.21 17.14 -12.54
N LYS A 5 -0.82 17.37 -13.80
CA LYS A 5 -0.25 16.33 -14.66
C LYS A 5 1.08 15.82 -14.09
N GLN A 6 1.92 16.73 -13.63
CA GLN A 6 3.21 16.41 -13.02
C GLN A 6 3.05 15.62 -11.71
N ILE A 7 2.13 16.04 -10.83
CA ILE A 7 1.79 15.32 -9.58
C ILE A 7 1.32 13.89 -9.90
N LYS A 8 0.49 13.73 -10.94
CA LYS A 8 -0.02 12.41 -11.34
C LYS A 8 1.09 11.52 -11.91
N GLU A 9 1.98 12.07 -12.73
CA GLU A 9 3.12 11.34 -13.29
C GLU A 9 4.09 10.88 -12.21
N GLU A 10 4.42 11.76 -11.26
CA GLU A 10 5.26 11.48 -10.11
C GLU A 10 4.68 10.37 -9.24
N HIS A 11 3.39 10.47 -8.86
CA HIS A 11 2.69 9.40 -8.13
C HIS A 11 2.83 8.04 -8.84
N LEU A 12 2.65 8.01 -10.17
CA LEU A 12 2.77 6.77 -10.94
C LEU A 12 4.19 6.22 -10.96
N GLN A 13 5.21 7.09 -11.05
CA GLN A 13 6.61 6.70 -10.99
C GLN A 13 6.99 6.11 -9.62
N LEU A 14 6.64 6.79 -8.53
CA LEU A 14 6.90 6.31 -7.17
C LEU A 14 6.19 4.97 -6.91
N ALA A 15 4.93 4.85 -7.36
CA ALA A 15 4.19 3.59 -7.26
C ALA A 15 4.82 2.46 -8.10
N ALA A 16 5.42 2.79 -9.25
CA ALA A 16 6.10 1.81 -10.09
C ALA A 16 7.37 1.26 -9.42
N VAL A 17 8.12 2.09 -8.69
CA VAL A 17 9.29 1.66 -7.89
C VAL A 17 8.88 0.57 -6.89
N ILE A 18 7.87 0.84 -6.07
CA ILE A 18 7.37 -0.10 -5.04
C ILE A 18 6.90 -1.41 -5.67
N LYS A 19 6.10 -1.32 -6.74
CA LYS A 19 5.61 -2.50 -7.47
C LYS A 19 6.78 -3.30 -8.05
N GLY A 20 7.81 -2.63 -8.53
CA GLY A 20 9.05 -3.21 -9.04
C GLY A 20 9.77 -4.02 -7.96
N VAL A 21 9.99 -3.44 -6.78
CA VAL A 21 10.62 -4.12 -5.64
C VAL A 21 9.85 -5.39 -5.26
N HIS A 22 8.52 -5.29 -5.09
CA HIS A 22 7.70 -6.45 -4.74
C HIS A 22 7.69 -7.52 -5.85
N LYS A 23 7.70 -7.11 -7.13
CA LYS A 23 7.78 -8.04 -8.26
C LYS A 23 9.12 -8.77 -8.25
N HIS A 24 10.22 -8.07 -8.03
CA HIS A 24 11.55 -8.64 -7.96
C HIS A 24 11.67 -9.65 -6.81
N LEU A 25 11.23 -9.29 -5.59
CA LEU A 25 11.23 -10.21 -4.45
C LEU A 25 10.45 -11.51 -4.71
N ARG A 26 9.26 -11.39 -5.32
CA ARG A 26 8.47 -12.58 -5.71
C ARG A 26 9.15 -13.42 -6.79
N GLN A 27 9.89 -12.80 -7.71
CA GLN A 27 10.64 -13.51 -8.74
C GLN A 27 11.83 -14.24 -8.12
N GLU A 28 12.64 -13.56 -7.33
CA GLU A 28 13.80 -14.15 -6.61
C GLU A 28 13.37 -15.33 -5.74
N PHE A 29 12.26 -15.21 -5.01
CA PHE A 29 11.73 -16.31 -4.22
C PHE A 29 11.37 -17.54 -5.07
N ARG A 30 10.77 -17.33 -6.24
CA ARG A 30 10.43 -18.45 -7.15
C ARG A 30 11.67 -19.08 -7.79
N THR A 31 12.73 -18.31 -8.01
CA THR A 31 13.95 -18.80 -8.68
C THR A 31 14.94 -19.45 -7.71
N ASN A 32 15.01 -18.99 -6.46
CA ASN A 32 15.96 -19.46 -5.45
C ASN A 32 15.36 -20.58 -4.59
N SER A 33 14.79 -21.61 -5.21
CA SER A 33 14.26 -22.81 -4.51
C SER A 33 13.26 -22.53 -3.38
N GLN A 34 12.57 -21.38 -3.42
CA GLN A 34 11.66 -20.94 -2.35
C GLN A 34 12.33 -20.74 -0.98
N ASP A 35 13.63 -20.39 -0.97
CA ASP A 35 14.34 -19.98 0.24
C ASP A 35 14.03 -18.51 0.54
N PHE A 36 13.20 -18.27 1.56
CA PHE A 36 12.83 -16.91 1.97
C PHE A 36 13.97 -16.19 2.69
N GLU A 37 14.82 -16.90 3.41
CA GLU A 37 15.87 -16.31 4.25
C GLU A 37 16.97 -15.73 3.38
N GLN A 38 17.43 -16.51 2.40
CA GLN A 38 18.44 -16.03 1.44
C GLN A 38 17.96 -14.81 0.65
N VAL A 39 16.70 -14.85 0.17
CA VAL A 39 16.12 -13.72 -0.58
C VAL A 39 16.01 -12.48 0.28
N TRP A 40 15.61 -12.63 1.54
CA TRP A 40 15.51 -11.52 2.49
C TRP A 40 16.88 -10.92 2.83
N GLN A 41 17.88 -11.75 3.11
CA GLN A 41 19.25 -11.30 3.38
C GLN A 41 19.83 -10.53 2.19
N LYS A 42 19.70 -11.07 0.97
CA LYS A 42 20.15 -10.40 -0.24
C LYS A 42 19.45 -9.05 -0.45
N HIS A 43 18.14 -9.00 -0.21
CA HIS A 43 17.36 -7.77 -0.35
C HIS A 43 17.80 -6.70 0.66
N THR A 44 17.94 -7.07 1.94
CA THR A 44 18.29 -6.15 3.02
C THR A 44 19.74 -5.63 2.93
N GLN A 45 20.62 -6.35 2.24
CA GLN A 45 21.98 -5.88 1.93
C GLN A 45 22.03 -4.88 0.78
N ASN A 46 20.97 -4.76 -0.04
CA ASN A 46 20.91 -3.83 -1.16
C ASN A 46 20.47 -2.43 -0.69
N GLN A 47 21.38 -1.73 0.01
CA GLN A 47 21.14 -0.40 0.60
C GLN A 47 20.60 0.63 -0.41
N PRO A 48 21.12 0.76 -1.65
CA PRO A 48 20.58 1.71 -2.61
C PRO A 48 19.11 1.46 -2.95
N ASN A 49 18.71 0.19 -3.08
CA ASN A 49 17.33 -0.18 -3.37
C ASN A 49 16.42 0.08 -2.16
N LEU A 50 16.88 -0.24 -0.94
CA LEU A 50 16.15 0.09 0.28
C LEU A 50 15.90 1.59 0.43
N GLN A 51 16.93 2.41 0.19
CA GLN A 51 16.79 3.87 0.25
C GLN A 51 15.78 4.37 -0.78
N LEU A 52 15.89 3.93 -2.03
CA LEU A 52 14.96 4.31 -3.10
C LEU A 52 13.52 3.90 -2.77
N TYR A 53 13.32 2.70 -2.21
CA TYR A 53 12.01 2.23 -1.76
C TYR A 53 11.45 3.09 -0.62
N ALA A 54 12.28 3.39 0.39
CA ALA A 54 11.89 4.19 1.55
C ALA A 54 11.49 5.61 1.13
N ASP A 55 12.30 6.25 0.27
CA ASP A 55 12.02 7.59 -0.26
C ASP A 55 10.73 7.60 -1.10
N ALA A 56 10.52 6.57 -1.93
CA ALA A 56 9.30 6.46 -2.72
C ALA A 56 8.05 6.29 -1.86
N MET A 57 8.13 5.46 -0.81
CA MET A 57 7.05 5.28 0.16
C MET A 57 6.75 6.55 0.94
N TYR A 58 7.79 7.24 1.41
CA TYR A 58 7.66 8.48 2.16
C TYR A 58 6.91 9.54 1.35
N ARG A 59 7.38 9.83 0.12
CA ARG A 59 6.77 10.84 -0.75
C ARG A 59 5.34 10.49 -1.13
N LEU A 60 5.06 9.23 -1.43
CA LEU A 60 3.68 8.80 -1.68
C LEU A 60 2.78 9.09 -0.47
N ALA A 61 3.25 8.80 0.74
CA ALA A 61 2.46 9.02 1.95
C ALA A 61 2.25 10.50 2.26
N THR A 62 3.28 11.32 2.14
CA THR A 62 3.26 12.73 2.58
C THR A 62 2.82 13.72 1.51
N GLU A 63 3.05 13.43 0.23
CA GLU A 63 2.84 14.36 -0.88
C GLU A 63 1.69 13.97 -1.80
N HIS A 64 1.27 12.69 -1.81
CA HIS A 64 0.23 12.22 -2.73
C HIS A 64 -1.00 11.63 -2.03
N TRP A 65 -0.83 10.77 -1.03
CA TRP A 65 -1.95 10.12 -0.35
C TRP A 65 -2.65 11.08 0.63
N SER A 66 -1.88 11.91 1.34
CA SER A 66 -2.37 12.88 2.32
C SER A 66 -3.20 14.04 1.74
N VAL A 67 -3.10 14.29 0.43
CA VAL A 67 -3.67 15.50 -0.21
C VAL A 67 -5.18 15.37 -0.48
N ASN A 68 -5.72 14.14 -0.53
CA ASN A 68 -7.14 13.93 -0.73
C ASN A 68 -7.86 13.57 0.58
N PRO A 69 -8.96 14.26 0.95
CA PRO A 69 -9.68 14.04 2.21
C PRO A 69 -10.48 12.72 2.29
N GLN A 70 -10.38 11.86 1.28
CA GLN A 70 -11.03 10.54 1.21
C GLN A 70 -9.98 9.47 0.90
N THR A 71 -8.97 9.40 1.75
CA THR A 71 -8.00 8.32 1.67
C THR A 71 -8.64 7.00 2.09
N ARG A 72 -7.97 5.89 1.78
CA ARG A 72 -8.34 4.58 2.34
C ARG A 72 -8.25 4.55 3.86
N ILE A 73 -7.42 5.40 4.47
CA ILE A 73 -7.29 5.50 5.93
C ILE A 73 -8.59 6.08 6.50
N ASP A 74 -9.09 7.18 5.91
CA ASP A 74 -10.36 7.80 6.31
C ASP A 74 -11.53 6.84 6.13
N TRP A 75 -11.56 6.14 4.98
CA TRP A 75 -12.58 5.12 4.72
C TRP A 75 -12.53 3.98 5.73
N CYS A 76 -11.36 3.41 6.02
CA CYS A 76 -11.23 2.34 7.01
C CYS A 76 -11.68 2.81 8.40
N ARG A 77 -11.29 4.01 8.80
CA ARG A 77 -11.73 4.62 10.07
C ARG A 77 -13.25 4.76 10.10
N GLN A 78 -13.84 5.30 9.04
CA GLN A 78 -15.28 5.50 8.94
C GLN A 78 -16.05 4.17 9.00
N VAL A 79 -15.62 3.16 8.24
CA VAL A 79 -16.22 1.82 8.25
C VAL A 79 -16.14 1.17 9.62
N ALA A 80 -15.01 1.32 10.34
CA ALA A 80 -14.87 0.81 11.70
C ALA A 80 -15.85 1.49 12.66
N ILE A 81 -15.99 2.82 12.57
CA ILE A 81 -16.95 3.58 13.37
C ILE A 81 -18.39 3.14 13.04
N GLU A 82 -18.73 3.02 11.76
CA GLU A 82 -20.05 2.58 11.32
C GLU A 82 -20.40 1.20 11.88
N TYR A 83 -19.46 0.25 11.75
CA TYR A 83 -19.65 -1.12 12.21
C TYR A 83 -19.80 -1.23 13.73
N PHE A 84 -18.86 -0.66 14.48
CA PHE A 84 -18.79 -0.86 15.93
C PHE A 84 -19.63 0.14 16.74
N HIS A 85 -19.82 1.36 16.25
CA HIS A 85 -20.43 2.45 17.02
C HIS A 85 -21.72 3.00 16.41
N GLN A 86 -22.06 2.68 15.16
CA GLN A 86 -23.28 3.18 14.51
C GLN A 86 -24.21 2.05 14.05
N ASN A 87 -24.38 1.05 14.92
CA ASN A 87 -25.27 -0.10 14.72
C ASN A 87 -24.94 -1.00 13.52
N GLY A 88 -23.79 -0.84 12.86
CA GLY A 88 -23.43 -1.65 11.69
C GLY A 88 -23.29 -3.15 12.01
N LEU A 89 -22.80 -3.51 13.21
CA LEU A 89 -22.81 -4.90 13.70
C LEU A 89 -24.23 -5.47 13.75
N GLN A 90 -25.18 -4.73 14.33
CA GLN A 90 -26.57 -5.16 14.43
C GLN A 90 -27.21 -5.32 13.05
N ALA A 91 -26.96 -4.37 12.14
CA ALA A 91 -27.40 -4.46 10.76
C ALA A 91 -26.84 -5.69 10.04
N SER A 92 -25.56 -6.02 10.27
CA SER A 92 -24.92 -7.22 9.70
C SER A 92 -25.56 -8.50 10.22
N LEU A 93 -25.79 -8.61 11.53
CA LEU A 93 -26.44 -9.77 12.15
C LEU A 93 -27.88 -9.95 11.64
N GLN A 94 -28.65 -8.86 11.54
CA GLN A 94 -30.01 -8.90 10.98
C GLN A 94 -30.04 -9.33 9.51
N LYS A 95 -29.02 -8.93 8.72
CA LYS A 95 -28.90 -9.32 7.32
C LYS A 95 -28.57 -10.80 7.18
N ASP A 96 -27.67 -11.32 8.00
CA ASP A 96 -27.31 -12.74 8.00
C ASP A 96 -28.47 -13.61 8.49
N ALA A 97 -29.26 -13.17 9.47
CA ALA A 97 -30.45 -13.89 9.93
C ALA A 97 -31.58 -13.98 8.87
N LYS A 98 -31.53 -13.16 7.82
CA LYS A 98 -32.48 -13.17 6.69
C LYS A 98 -32.01 -14.03 5.51
N ARG A 99 -30.79 -14.58 5.57
CA ARG A 99 -30.22 -15.46 4.53
C ARG A 99 -30.49 -16.92 4.85
#